data_AF-A0A661E6C0-F1
#
_entry.id   AF-A0A661E6C0-F1
#
_cell.length_a   1.000
_cell.length_b   1.000
_cell.length_c   1.000
_cell.angle_alpha   90.00
_cell.angle_beta   90.00
_cell.angle_gamma   90.00
#
_symmetry.space_group_name_H-M   'P 1'
#
loop_
_entity.id
_entity.type
_entity.pdbx_description
1 polymer ?
#
loop_
_entity_poly.entity_id
_entity_poly.type
_entity_poly.pdbx_seq_one_letter_code
_entity_poly.pdbx_strand_id
1 'polypeptide(L)'
;KSLIGHHVNYFYQHQSEMRVMMFSTQQLDADHSKKIKNIKNQYSSYFINAVSDYIFQSKGKRDPEKLLERKSYLLFGMMNWVYGWFSTHEHGTVDELVNDIYNTFTQGCITQD
;
A
#
# COMPACT_ATOMS: atom_id res chain seq x y z
N LYS A 1 -0.02 7.27 8.48
CA LYS A 1 1.42 7.37 8.17
C LYS A 1 2.23 6.13 8.57
N SER A 2 2.26 5.69 9.84
CA SER A 2 3.08 4.54 10.28
C SER A 2 2.90 3.24 9.46
N LEU A 3 1.66 2.86 9.11
CA LEU A 3 1.40 1.70 8.25
C LEU A 3 2.09 1.77 6.88
N ILE A 4 2.08 2.95 6.25
CA ILE A 4 2.78 3.20 4.99
C ILE A 4 4.29 3.09 5.20
N GLY A 5 4.80 3.71 6.28
CA GLY A 5 6.21 3.65 6.65
C GLY A 5 6.74 2.23 6.82
N HIS A 6 6.06 1.40 7.60
CA HIS A 6 6.45 -0.01 7.80
C HIS A 6 6.45 -0.79 6.48
N HIS A 7 5.42 -0.60 5.65
CA HIS A 7 5.32 -1.30 4.38
C HIS A 7 6.41 -0.87 3.39
N VAL A 8 6.60 0.43 3.18
CA VAL A 8 7.61 0.97 2.25
C VAL A 8 9.02 0.61 2.71
N ASN A 9 9.32 0.72 4.01
CA ASN A 9 10.62 0.34 4.55
C ASN A 9 10.89 -1.16 4.35
N TYR A 10 9.89 -2.02 4.55
CA TYR A 10 10.03 -3.46 4.27
C TYR A 10 10.32 -3.72 2.79
N PHE A 11 9.61 -3.06 1.88
CA PHE A 11 9.85 -3.20 0.44
C PHE A 11 11.23 -2.71 0.02
N TYR A 12 11.71 -1.62 0.62
CA TYR A 12 13.04 -1.08 0.38
C TYR A 12 14.16 -2.01 0.89
N GLN A 13 13.99 -2.60 2.08
CA GLN A 13 14.98 -3.52 2.66
C GLN A 13 15.03 -4.87 1.93
N HIS A 14 13.93 -5.28 1.30
CA HIS A 14 13.76 -6.60 0.68
C HIS A 14 13.51 -6.54 -0.84
N GLN A 15 14.06 -5.54 -1.56
CA GLN A 15 13.77 -5.30 -2.98
C GLN A 15 13.98 -6.53 -3.89
N SER A 16 15.03 -7.32 -3.65
CA SER A 16 15.32 -8.53 -4.42
C SER A 16 14.26 -9.62 -4.22
N GLU A 17 13.83 -9.83 -2.97
CA GLU A 17 12.74 -10.76 -2.63
C GLU A 17 11.41 -10.28 -3.23
N MET A 18 11.13 -8.98 -3.17
CA MET A 18 9.93 -8.39 -3.77
C MET A 18 9.90 -8.58 -5.28
N ARG A 19 11.03 -8.39 -5.98
CA ARG A 19 11.13 -8.68 -7.42
C ARG A 19 10.79 -10.14 -7.71
N VAL A 20 11.43 -11.08 -7.02
CA VAL A 20 11.14 -12.51 -7.20
C VAL A 20 9.67 -12.81 -6.91
N MET A 21 9.10 -12.30 -5.83
CA MET A 21 7.68 -12.53 -5.53
C MET A 21 6.73 -11.94 -6.60
N MET A 22 7.08 -10.82 -7.24
CA MET A 22 6.23 -10.24 -8.28
C MET A 22 6.35 -10.94 -9.63
N PHE A 23 7.50 -11.56 -9.93
CA PHE A 23 7.73 -12.26 -11.20
C PHE A 23 7.53 -13.80 -11.11
N SER A 24 7.66 -14.41 -9.94
CA SER A 24 7.75 -15.87 -9.77
C SER A 24 6.51 -16.53 -9.15
N THR A 25 5.47 -15.78 -8.77
CA THR A 25 4.23 -16.36 -8.20
C THR A 25 3.43 -17.25 -9.15
N GLN A 26 3.83 -17.35 -10.42
CA GLN A 26 3.16 -18.23 -11.40
C GLN A 26 3.43 -19.74 -11.18
N GLN A 27 4.37 -20.12 -10.30
CA GLN A 27 4.77 -21.52 -10.10
C GLN A 27 4.27 -22.16 -8.78
N LEU A 28 3.36 -21.51 -8.04
CA LEU A 28 2.83 -22.06 -6.79
C LEU A 28 1.64 -22.99 -7.05
N ASP A 29 1.58 -24.12 -6.35
CA ASP A 29 0.38 -24.96 -6.36
C ASP A 29 -0.82 -24.25 -5.73
N ALA A 30 -2.01 -24.82 -5.94
CA ALA A 30 -3.28 -24.22 -5.55
C ALA A 30 -3.40 -23.98 -4.03
N ASP A 31 -2.84 -24.87 -3.20
CA ASP A 31 -2.96 -24.78 -1.75
C ASP A 31 -2.07 -23.67 -1.18
N HIS A 32 -0.83 -23.56 -1.65
CA HIS A 32 0.06 -22.46 -1.27
C HIS A 32 -0.46 -21.11 -1.79
N SER A 33 -0.96 -21.08 -3.03
CA SER A 33 -1.59 -19.88 -3.60
C SER A 33 -2.78 -19.39 -2.76
N LYS A 34 -3.62 -20.31 -2.27
CA LYS A 34 -4.76 -19.98 -1.40
C LYS A 34 -4.31 -19.42 -0.04
N LYS A 35 -3.28 -20.02 0.58
CA LYS A 35 -2.72 -19.52 1.85
C LYS A 35 -2.18 -18.10 1.71
N ILE A 36 -1.38 -17.85 0.68
CA ILE A 36 -0.82 -16.51 0.40
C ILE A 36 -1.94 -15.51 0.14
N LYS A 37 -2.94 -15.87 -0.66
CA LYS A 37 -4.10 -15.02 -0.92
C LYS A 37 -4.83 -14.63 0.36
N ASN A 38 -5.05 -15.58 1.28
CA ASN A 38 -5.70 -15.30 2.55
C ASN A 38 -4.90 -14.32 3.41
N ILE A 39 -3.58 -14.50 3.52
CA ILE A 39 -2.71 -13.58 4.26
C ILE A 39 -2.73 -12.20 3.62
N LYS A 40 -2.64 -12.11 2.28
CA LYS A 40 -2.75 -10.83 1.56
C LYS A 40 -4.08 -10.14 1.82
N ASN A 41 -5.19 -10.87 1.79
CA ASN A 41 -6.51 -10.32 2.07
C ASN A 41 -6.63 -9.79 3.50
N GLN A 42 -6.10 -10.53 4.49
CA GLN A 42 -6.05 -10.08 5.89
C GLN A 42 -5.18 -8.83 6.04
N TYR A 43 -4.03 -8.78 5.37
CA TYR A 43 -3.17 -7.60 5.40
C TYR A 43 -3.86 -6.39 4.75
N SER A 44 -4.52 -6.59 3.61
CA SER A 44 -5.28 -5.55 2.91
C SER A 44 -6.41 -4.98 3.75
N SER A 45 -7.08 -5.80 4.58
CA SER A 45 -8.17 -5.31 5.41
C SER A 45 -7.71 -4.30 6.46
N TYR A 46 -6.48 -4.42 7.00
CA TYR A 46 -5.92 -3.42 7.90
C TYR A 46 -5.76 -2.05 7.23
N PHE A 47 -5.33 -2.02 5.97
CA PHE A 47 -5.21 -0.78 5.21
C PHE A 47 -6.58 -0.20 4.88
N ILE A 48 -7.52 -1.04 4.42
CA ILE A 48 -8.90 -0.61 4.14
C ILE A 48 -9.54 0.04 5.37
N ASN A 49 -9.39 -0.59 6.54
CA ASN A 49 -9.91 -0.04 7.79
C ASN A 49 -9.24 1.29 8.15
N ALA A 50 -7.91 1.37 8.08
CA ALA A 50 -7.17 2.59 8.36
C ALA A 50 -7.53 3.75 7.42
N VAL A 51 -7.72 3.47 6.12
CA VAL A 51 -8.19 4.47 5.14
C VAL A 51 -9.61 4.92 5.48
N SER A 52 -10.49 3.99 5.84
CA SER A 52 -11.87 4.29 6.21
C SER A 52 -11.94 5.21 7.42
N ASP A 53 -11.14 4.90 8.45
CA ASP A 53 -11.09 5.69 9.67
C ASP A 53 -10.48 7.07 9.43
N TYR A 54 -9.43 7.17 8.60
CA TYR A 54 -8.87 8.46 8.19
C TYR A 54 -9.91 9.34 7.46
N ILE A 55 -10.64 8.76 6.50
CA ILE A 55 -11.68 9.48 5.75
C ILE A 55 -12.80 9.93 6.68
N PHE A 56 -13.25 9.05 7.59
CA PHE A 56 -14.28 9.39 8.57
C PHE A 56 -13.85 10.54 9.48
N GLN A 57 -12.62 10.50 10.00
CA GLN A 57 -12.07 11.58 10.84
C GLN A 57 -11.93 12.90 10.07
N SER A 58 -11.61 12.84 8.79
CA SER A 58 -11.36 14.04 7.97
C SER A 58 -12.62 14.68 7.42
N LYS A 59 -13.62 13.89 7.03
CA LYS A 59 -14.85 14.36 6.37
C LYS A 59 -16.11 14.24 7.23
N GLY A 60 -16.05 13.56 8.36
CA GLY A 60 -17.22 13.22 9.20
C GLY A 60 -18.14 12.15 8.60
N LYS A 61 -17.78 11.55 7.45
CA LYS A 61 -18.56 10.50 6.78
C LYS A 61 -17.63 9.44 6.18
N ARG A 62 -18.09 8.19 6.15
CA ARG A 62 -17.38 7.10 5.47
C ARG A 62 -17.71 7.11 3.98
N ASP A 63 -16.72 6.78 3.16
CA ASP A 63 -16.95 6.52 1.74
C ASP A 63 -17.69 5.18 1.55
N PRO A 64 -18.45 5.01 0.45
CA PRO A 64 -19.01 3.71 0.09
C PRO A 64 -17.92 2.64 -0.07
N GLU A 65 -18.25 1.39 0.25
CA GLU A 65 -17.29 0.27 0.24
C GLU A 65 -16.48 0.16 -1.06
N LYS A 66 -17.13 0.23 -2.23
CA LYS A 66 -16.46 0.18 -3.54
C LYS A 66 -15.45 1.32 -3.76
N LEU A 67 -15.73 2.50 -3.22
CA LEU A 67 -14.83 3.65 -3.32
C LEU A 67 -13.65 3.47 -2.37
N LEU A 68 -13.90 2.99 -1.15
CA LEU A 68 -12.89 2.71 -0.16
C LEU A 68 -11.92 1.60 -0.63
N GLU A 69 -12.45 0.53 -1.22
CA GLU A 69 -11.65 -0.55 -1.79
C GLU A 69 -10.74 -0.02 -2.92
N ARG A 70 -11.29 0.76 -3.86
CA ARG A 70 -10.50 1.38 -4.93
C ARG A 70 -9.41 2.31 -4.39
N LYS A 71 -9.73 3.19 -3.42
CA LYS A 71 -8.73 4.06 -2.76
C LYS A 71 -7.64 3.23 -2.09
N SER A 72 -8.00 2.14 -1.42
CA SER A 72 -7.03 1.26 -0.77
C SER A 72 -6.09 0.59 -1.78
N TYR A 73 -6.60 0.13 -2.92
CA TYR A 73 -5.75 -0.40 -4.00
C TYR A 73 -4.85 0.65 -4.63
N LEU A 74 -5.30 1.91 -4.75
CA LEU A 74 -4.44 3.01 -5.20
C LEU A 74 -3.28 3.23 -4.24
N LEU A 75 -3.53 3.21 -2.93
CA LEU A 75 -2.47 3.28 -1.91
C LEU A 75 -1.50 2.10 -2.04
N PHE A 76 -2.01 0.87 -2.18
CA PHE A 76 -1.16 -0.30 -2.44
C PHE A 76 -0.34 -0.14 -3.72
N GLY A 77 -0.89 0.44 -4.78
CA GLY A 77 -0.14 0.73 -6.00
C GLY A 77 1.05 1.66 -5.76
N MET A 78 0.81 2.78 -5.05
CA MET A 78 1.86 3.73 -4.68
C MET A 78 2.98 3.07 -3.88
N MET A 79 2.62 2.20 -2.93
CA MET A 79 3.58 1.54 -2.04
C MET A 79 4.29 0.35 -2.69
N ASN A 80 3.58 -0.47 -3.46
CA ASN A 80 4.14 -1.71 -4.01
C ASN A 80 5.12 -1.42 -5.14
N TRP A 81 4.93 -0.37 -5.95
CA TRP A 81 5.79 -0.14 -7.12
C TRP A 81 7.20 0.36 -6.75
N VAL A 82 7.41 0.82 -5.51
CA VAL A 82 8.67 1.43 -5.06
C VAL A 82 9.88 0.50 -5.21
N TYR A 83 9.71 -0.83 -5.14
CA TYR A 83 10.84 -1.76 -5.33
C TYR A 83 11.47 -1.67 -6.73
N GLY A 84 10.72 -1.18 -7.72
CA GLY A 84 11.11 -1.16 -9.12
C GLY A 84 11.86 0.11 -9.53
N TRP A 85 11.62 1.23 -8.86
CA TRP A 85 12.14 2.54 -9.30
C TRP A 85 12.83 3.34 -8.20
N PHE A 86 12.50 3.12 -6.92
CA PHE A 86 13.01 3.96 -5.85
C PHE A 86 14.45 3.59 -5.47
N SER A 87 15.29 4.61 -5.40
CA SER A 87 16.70 4.53 -5.01
C SER A 87 17.00 5.70 -4.08
N THR A 88 17.57 5.43 -2.91
CA THR A 88 17.87 6.48 -1.93
C THR A 88 18.97 7.43 -2.36
N HIS A 89 19.80 7.02 -3.32
CA HIS A 89 20.84 7.86 -3.89
C HIS A 89 20.28 8.90 -4.86
N GLU A 90 19.25 8.52 -5.62
CA GLU A 90 18.70 9.35 -6.71
C GLU A 90 17.45 10.14 -6.29
N HIS A 91 16.66 9.62 -5.36
CA HIS A 91 15.31 10.09 -5.06
C HIS A 91 15.11 10.60 -3.62
N GLY A 92 16.16 10.59 -2.79
CA GLY A 92 16.08 10.99 -1.38
C GLY A 92 15.80 9.84 -0.42
N THR A 93 15.45 10.14 0.83
CA THR A 93 15.30 9.17 1.90
C THR A 93 13.97 8.40 1.83
N VAL A 94 13.93 7.22 2.45
CA VAL A 94 12.68 6.43 2.59
C VAL A 94 11.60 7.24 3.32
N ASP A 95 11.99 8.02 4.33
CA ASP A 95 11.05 8.84 5.10
C ASP A 95 10.42 9.96 4.26
N GLU A 96 11.20 10.59 3.37
CA GLU A 96 10.68 11.56 2.39
C GLU A 96 9.67 10.91 1.45
N LEU A 97 9.99 9.74 0.88
CA LEU A 97 9.04 8.99 0.05
C LEU A 97 7.75 8.64 0.82
N VAL A 98 7.86 8.20 2.07
CA VAL A 98 6.70 7.89 2.93
C VAL A 98 5.86 9.14 3.19
N ASN A 99 6.48 10.30 3.37
CA ASN A 99 5.77 11.58 3.50
C ASN A 99 5.02 11.91 2.21
N ASP A 100 5.67 11.77 1.06
CA ASP A 100 5.08 12.10 -0.23
C ASP A 100 3.89 11.20 -0.56
N ILE A 101 4.01 9.88 -0.35
CA ILE A 101 2.90 8.93 -0.50
C ILE A 101 1.76 9.30 0.46
N TYR A 102 2.07 9.54 1.74
CA TYR A 102 1.06 9.86 2.74
C TYR A 102 0.31 11.14 2.38
N ASN A 103 1.02 12.23 2.09
CA ASN A 103 0.43 13.53 1.77
C ASN A 103 -0.39 13.47 0.48
N THR A 104 0.17 12.88 -0.59
CA THR A 104 -0.52 12.72 -1.88
C THR A 104 -1.82 11.94 -1.72
N PHE A 105 -1.74 10.77 -1.07
CA PHE A 105 -2.89 9.90 -0.90
C PHE A 105 -3.96 10.52 0.00
N THR A 106 -3.56 11.07 1.14
CA THR A 106 -4.49 11.64 2.12
C THR A 106 -5.15 12.90 1.62
N GLN A 107 -4.41 13.78 0.92
CA GLN A 107 -4.99 14.95 0.27
C GLN A 107 -6.01 14.53 -0.79
N GLY A 108 -5.66 13.58 -1.67
CA GLY A 108 -6.59 13.01 -2.66
C GLY A 108 -7.78 12.26 -2.04
N CYS A 109 -7.69 11.85 -0.77
CA CYS A 109 -8.82 11.32 -0.04
C CYS A 109 -9.79 12.41 0.41
N ILE A 110 -9.30 13.59 0.81
CA ILE A 110 -10.11 14.64 1.43
C ILE A 110 -10.64 15.69 0.46
N THR A 111 -9.97 15.92 -0.67
CA THR A 111 -10.45 16.86 -1.69
C THR A 111 -11.85 16.44 -2.15
N GLN A 112 -12.81 17.36 -2.02
CA GLN A 112 -14.15 17.24 -2.57
C GLN A 112 -14.13 17.78 -4.01
N ASP A 113 -14.90 17.15 -4.91
CA ASP A 113 -15.30 17.81 -6.15
C ASP A 113 -16.16 19.05 -5.83
#